data_AF-E4QDD9-F1
#
_entry.id   AF-E4QDD9-F1
#
_cell.length_a   1.000
_cell.length_b   1.000
_cell.length_c   1.000
_cell.angle_alpha   90.00
_cell.angle_beta   90.00
_cell.angle_gamma   90.00
#
_symmetry.space_group_name_H-M   'P 1'
#
loop_
_entity.id
_entity.type
_entity.pdbx_description
1 polymer ?
#
loop_
_entity_poly.entity_id
_entity_poly.type
_entity_poly.pdbx_seq_one_letter_code
_entity_poly.pdbx_strand_id
1 'polypeptide(L)'
;MRKLLVATKNEGKAKEIKQLIGSYFDDVVTLNDFDSSINIIEDGRTFEENALKKAKMIYTLFRQPTLADDSGLEVDALGGRPGVMSARYAGENATDEDRIKKLLDELKDVPEEKRCAQFVCVLIFIDQQGRIYQTKGICRGKIAFEPRGENGFGYDPVFVPDGFDRTFAELDSQIKNQISHRAKAFENLKKILGEIYNEGTCN
;
A
#
# COMPACT_ATOMS: atom_id res chain seq x y z
N MET A 1 -21.04 10.67 -12.88
CA MET A 1 -20.33 10.41 -11.62
C MET A 1 -19.38 9.24 -11.84
N ARG A 2 -18.07 9.46 -11.75
CA ARG A 2 -17.03 8.43 -11.88
C ARG A 2 -16.83 7.77 -10.52
N LYS A 3 -17.25 6.50 -10.41
CA LYS A 3 -17.09 5.70 -9.19
C LYS A 3 -15.84 4.81 -9.31
N LEU A 4 -15.06 4.76 -8.25
CA LEU A 4 -13.93 3.85 -8.10
C LEU A 4 -14.21 2.86 -6.98
N LEU A 5 -14.03 1.56 -7.27
CA LEU A 5 -14.06 0.53 -6.26
C LEU A 5 -12.63 0.17 -5.85
N VAL A 6 -12.30 0.33 -4.57
CA VAL A 6 -11.01 -0.02 -4.00
C VAL A 6 -11.09 -1.39 -3.31
N ALA A 7 -10.33 -2.35 -3.83
CA ALA A 7 -10.27 -3.74 -3.36
C ALA A 7 -9.46 -3.89 -2.05
N THR A 8 -9.84 -3.15 -1.00
CA THR A 8 -9.21 -3.22 0.33
C THR A 8 -10.27 -3.18 1.44
N LYS A 9 -10.03 -3.95 2.50
CA LYS A 9 -10.71 -3.82 3.81
C LYS A 9 -9.86 -3.06 4.85
N ASN A 10 -8.60 -2.77 4.53
CA ASN A 10 -7.71 -2.05 5.43
C ASN A 10 -8.05 -0.55 5.44
N GLU A 11 -8.52 -0.05 6.58
CA GLU A 11 -8.92 1.35 6.78
C GLU A 11 -7.79 2.35 6.57
N GLY A 12 -6.57 2.03 7.01
CA GLY A 12 -5.39 2.86 6.80
C GLY A 12 -5.09 3.06 5.31
N LYS A 13 -5.09 1.96 4.55
CA LYS A 13 -4.96 2.00 3.09
C LYS A 13 -6.09 2.78 2.44
N ALA A 14 -7.34 2.53 2.86
CA ALA A 14 -8.51 3.24 2.32
C ALA A 14 -8.40 4.75 2.49
N LYS A 15 -7.99 5.21 3.68
CA LYS A 15 -7.77 6.63 3.98
C LYS A 15 -6.69 7.23 3.09
N GLU A 16 -5.52 6.59 2.98
CA GLU A 16 -4.44 7.08 2.12
C GLU A 16 -4.83 7.10 0.64
N ILE A 17 -5.51 6.05 0.15
CA ILE A 17 -5.97 5.97 -1.24
C ILE A 17 -6.95 7.11 -1.56
N LYS A 18 -7.91 7.39 -0.68
CA LYS A 18 -8.86 8.51 -0.84
C LYS A 18 -8.14 9.86 -0.91
N GLN A 19 -7.08 10.05 -0.13
CA GLN A 19 -6.27 11.27 -0.18
C GLN A 19 -5.40 11.36 -1.44
N LEU A 20 -4.90 10.22 -1.94
CA LEU A 20 -3.94 10.18 -3.05
C LEU A 20 -4.58 10.14 -4.43
N ILE A 21 -5.75 9.52 -4.61
CA ILE A 21 -6.38 9.35 -5.94
C ILE A 21 -6.72 10.70 -6.60
N GLY A 22 -6.97 11.75 -5.82
CA GLY A 22 -7.29 13.08 -6.34
C GLY A 22 -8.70 13.18 -6.93
N SER A 23 -8.93 14.16 -7.81
CA SER A 23 -10.24 14.51 -8.39
C SER A 23 -10.67 13.67 -9.61
N TYR A 24 -9.98 12.56 -9.90
CA TYR A 24 -10.34 11.70 -11.04
C TYR A 24 -11.64 10.92 -10.83
N PHE A 25 -12.04 10.72 -9.58
CA PHE A 25 -13.25 9.98 -9.22
C PHE A 25 -14.08 10.82 -8.24
N ASP A 26 -15.39 10.82 -8.46
CA ASP A 26 -16.36 11.57 -7.65
C ASP A 26 -16.75 10.79 -6.39
N ASP A 27 -16.68 9.46 -6.47
CA ASP A 27 -17.03 8.54 -5.39
C ASP A 27 -16.01 7.40 -5.30
N VAL A 28 -15.53 7.12 -4.09
CA VAL A 28 -14.55 6.08 -3.80
C VAL A 28 -15.10 5.17 -2.73
N VAL A 29 -15.54 3.99 -3.15
CA VAL A 29 -16.04 2.93 -2.28
C VAL A 29 -14.97 1.88 -2.04
N THR A 30 -15.01 1.23 -0.89
CA THR A 30 -14.07 0.17 -0.51
C THR A 30 -14.82 -1.13 -0.23
N LEU A 31 -14.10 -2.23 0.02
CA LEU A 31 -14.75 -3.50 0.38
C LEU A 31 -15.45 -3.46 1.74
N ASN A 32 -15.22 -2.42 2.55
CA ASN A 32 -15.95 -2.22 3.80
C ASN A 32 -17.39 -1.73 3.57
N ASP A 33 -17.71 -1.24 2.37
CA ASP A 33 -19.07 -0.82 1.98
C ASP A 33 -19.93 -2.00 1.48
N PHE A 34 -19.38 -3.20 1.40
CA PHE A 34 -20.03 -4.41 0.88
C PHE A 34 -20.16 -5.49 1.95
N ASP A 35 -20.93 -6.54 1.64
CA ASP A 35 -21.07 -7.71 2.50
C ASP A 35 -19.69 -8.34 2.82
N SER A 36 -19.52 -8.68 4.09
CA SER A 36 -18.41 -9.45 4.66
C SER A 36 -18.07 -10.72 3.88
N SER A 37 -19.02 -11.30 3.14
CA SER A 37 -18.87 -12.51 2.33
C SER A 37 -17.81 -12.41 1.22
N ILE A 38 -17.45 -11.19 0.78
CA ILE A 38 -16.36 -10.99 -0.18
C ILE A 38 -15.02 -11.18 0.55
N ASN A 39 -14.38 -12.33 0.33
CA ASN A 39 -13.06 -12.65 0.87
C ASN A 39 -12.06 -12.83 -0.27
N ILE A 40 -10.91 -12.17 -0.20
CA ILE A 40 -9.85 -12.28 -1.19
C ILE A 40 -8.67 -13.03 -0.55
N ILE A 41 -8.37 -14.22 -1.09
CA ILE A 41 -7.21 -15.00 -0.67
C ILE A 41 -5.97 -14.44 -1.37
N GLU A 42 -5.01 -13.95 -0.58
CA GLU A 42 -3.72 -13.44 -1.04
C GLU A 42 -2.63 -14.50 -0.86
N ASP A 43 -2.55 -15.42 -1.81
CA ASP A 43 -1.61 -16.54 -1.87
C ASP A 43 -0.51 -16.36 -2.94
N GLY A 44 -0.43 -15.15 -3.52
CA GLY A 44 0.60 -14.77 -4.48
C GLY A 44 1.97 -14.71 -3.83
N ARG A 45 3.00 -14.98 -4.63
CA ARG A 45 4.41 -14.92 -4.24
C ARG A 45 4.98 -13.50 -4.37
N THR A 46 4.31 -12.62 -5.09
CA THR A 46 4.71 -11.22 -5.27
C THR A 46 3.56 -10.25 -5.00
N PHE A 47 3.90 -8.98 -4.76
CA PHE A 47 2.91 -7.91 -4.61
C PHE A 47 2.06 -7.74 -5.88
N GLU A 48 2.69 -7.89 -7.05
CA GLU A 48 2.04 -7.82 -8.35
C GLU A 48 0.96 -8.91 -8.51
N GLU A 49 1.25 -10.16 -8.12
CA GLU A 49 0.30 -11.27 -8.20
C GLU A 49 -0.92 -11.04 -7.30
N ASN A 50 -0.69 -10.63 -6.05
CA ASN A 50 -1.77 -10.35 -5.09
C ASN A 50 -2.63 -9.16 -5.51
N ALA A 51 -2.01 -8.05 -5.93
CA ALA A 51 -2.73 -6.87 -6.40
C ALA A 51 -3.59 -7.21 -7.63
N LEU A 52 -3.04 -7.97 -8.59
CA LEU A 52 -3.76 -8.36 -9.80
C LEU A 52 -4.93 -9.29 -9.49
N LYS A 53 -4.72 -10.28 -8.60
CA LYS A 53 -5.77 -11.20 -8.14
C LYS A 53 -6.92 -10.43 -7.49
N LYS A 54 -6.61 -9.52 -6.57
CA LYS A 54 -7.59 -8.62 -5.93
C LYS A 54 -8.39 -7.83 -6.96
N ALA A 55 -7.70 -7.11 -7.84
CA ALA A 55 -8.36 -6.26 -8.83
C ALA A 55 -9.27 -7.05 -9.77
N LYS A 56 -8.78 -8.18 -10.32
CA LYS A 56 -9.56 -9.02 -11.25
C LYS A 56 -10.80 -9.62 -10.59
N MET A 57 -10.66 -10.12 -9.37
CA MET A 57 -11.79 -10.71 -8.65
C MET A 57 -12.91 -9.66 -8.46
N ILE A 58 -12.56 -8.49 -7.95
CA ILE A 58 -13.51 -7.41 -7.68
C ILE A 58 -14.10 -6.85 -8.98
N TYR A 59 -13.29 -6.63 -10.02
CA TYR A 59 -13.79 -6.19 -11.32
C TYR A 59 -14.75 -7.21 -11.95
N THR A 60 -14.53 -8.50 -11.76
CA THR A 60 -15.42 -9.56 -12.26
C THR A 60 -16.78 -9.51 -11.58
N LEU A 61 -16.81 -9.27 -10.27
CA LEU A 61 -18.04 -9.21 -9.48
C LEU A 61 -18.88 -7.97 -9.81
N PHE A 62 -18.24 -6.81 -9.97
CA PHE A 62 -18.95 -5.53 -10.04
C PHE A 62 -18.95 -4.86 -11.41
N ARG A 63 -18.02 -5.22 -12.31
CA ARG A 63 -17.85 -4.62 -13.64
C ARG A 63 -17.72 -3.09 -13.60
N GLN A 64 -17.03 -2.58 -12.57
CA GLN A 64 -16.76 -1.16 -12.32
C GLN A 64 -15.26 -0.88 -12.29
N PRO A 65 -14.82 0.37 -12.58
CA PRO A 65 -13.42 0.75 -12.43
C PRO A 65 -12.92 0.36 -11.04
N THR A 66 -11.85 -0.43 -11.01
CA THR A 66 -11.38 -1.10 -9.80
C THR A 66 -9.91 -0.79 -9.57
N LEU A 67 -9.56 -0.45 -8.33
CA LEU A 67 -8.17 -0.30 -7.90
C LEU A 67 -7.87 -1.31 -6.81
N ALA A 68 -6.77 -2.05 -6.94
CA ALA A 68 -6.22 -2.87 -5.87
C ALA A 68 -4.81 -2.40 -5.51
N ASP A 69 -4.48 -2.48 -4.22
CA ASP A 69 -3.15 -2.21 -3.66
C ASP A 69 -2.65 -3.49 -3.00
N ASP A 70 -1.46 -3.94 -3.36
CA ASP A 70 -0.66 -4.82 -2.50
C ASP A 70 0.64 -4.16 -2.11
N SER A 71 0.95 -4.23 -0.82
CA SER A 71 2.05 -3.48 -0.23
C SER A 71 2.60 -4.15 1.01
N GLY A 72 3.87 -3.93 1.25
CA GLY A 72 4.58 -4.54 2.37
C GLY A 72 5.95 -3.92 2.61
N LEU A 73 6.53 -4.32 3.73
CA LEU A 73 7.89 -3.98 4.14
C LEU A 73 8.83 -5.12 3.74
N GLU A 74 9.95 -4.77 3.13
CA GLU A 74 11.04 -5.70 2.84
C GLU A 74 12.28 -5.22 3.59
N VAL A 75 12.92 -6.11 4.36
CA VAL A 75 14.12 -5.81 5.14
C VAL A 75 15.30 -6.61 4.61
N ASP A 76 16.38 -5.92 4.25
CA ASP A 76 17.53 -6.51 3.55
C ASP A 76 18.20 -7.59 4.42
N ALA A 77 18.43 -7.31 5.70
CA ALA A 77 19.00 -8.27 6.65
C ALA A 77 18.14 -9.53 6.88
N LEU A 78 16.84 -9.47 6.54
CA LEU A 78 15.92 -10.61 6.66
C LEU A 78 15.66 -11.30 5.30
N GLY A 79 16.45 -10.97 4.27
CA GLY A 79 16.28 -11.51 2.92
C GLY A 79 14.99 -11.04 2.25
N GLY A 80 14.57 -9.81 2.50
CA GLY A 80 13.34 -9.22 1.98
C GLY A 80 12.08 -9.54 2.77
N ARG A 81 12.17 -10.31 3.87
CA ARG A 81 11.02 -10.50 4.78
C ARG A 81 10.75 -9.21 5.57
N PRO A 82 9.48 -8.92 5.97
CA PRO A 82 8.28 -9.75 5.79
C PRO A 82 7.76 -9.91 4.35
N GLY A 83 8.02 -8.96 3.46
CA GLY A 83 7.58 -9.00 2.06
C GLY A 83 6.06 -9.10 1.93
N VAL A 84 5.57 -9.98 1.06
CA VAL A 84 4.13 -10.25 0.86
C VAL A 84 3.42 -10.73 2.14
N MET A 85 4.16 -11.23 3.14
CA MET A 85 3.61 -11.65 4.43
C MET A 85 3.51 -10.51 5.44
N SER A 86 3.73 -9.25 5.04
CA SER A 86 3.69 -8.08 5.93
C SER A 86 2.45 -8.02 6.81
N ALA A 87 1.26 -8.25 6.27
CA ALA A 87 0.03 -8.22 7.06
C ALA A 87 -0.13 -9.42 8.01
N ARG A 88 0.60 -10.52 7.79
CA ARG A 88 0.45 -11.78 8.54
C ARG A 88 1.76 -12.20 9.22
N TYR A 89 2.69 -11.26 9.39
CA TYR A 89 4.06 -11.59 9.76
C TYR A 89 4.17 -12.31 11.11
N ALA A 90 3.32 -11.91 12.06
CA ALA A 90 3.19 -12.53 13.37
C ALA A 90 1.97 -13.47 13.51
N GLY A 91 1.37 -13.91 12.39
CA GLY A 91 0.18 -14.76 12.34
C GLY A 91 -1.06 -14.06 11.78
N GLU A 92 -2.16 -14.82 11.59
CA GLU A 92 -3.37 -14.34 10.90
C GLU A 92 -4.14 -13.26 11.66
N ASN A 93 -4.03 -13.21 13.00
CA ASN A 93 -4.72 -12.24 13.85
C ASN A 93 -3.76 -11.26 14.54
N ALA A 94 -2.55 -11.12 14.01
CA ALA A 94 -1.54 -10.25 14.59
C ALA A 94 -1.92 -8.77 14.47
N THR A 95 -1.76 -8.03 15.56
CA THR A 95 -1.86 -6.58 15.59
C THR A 95 -0.63 -5.91 14.94
N ASP A 96 -0.70 -4.60 14.69
CA ASP A 96 0.47 -3.81 14.29
C ASP A 96 1.63 -3.98 15.29
N GLU A 97 1.32 -3.95 16.58
CA GLU A 97 2.29 -4.12 17.68
C GLU A 97 2.95 -5.50 17.65
N ASP A 98 2.17 -6.58 17.46
CA ASP A 98 2.72 -7.95 17.37
C ASP A 98 3.70 -8.08 16.20
N ARG A 99 3.34 -7.50 15.05
CA ARG A 99 4.17 -7.51 13.85
C ARG A 99 5.45 -6.72 14.03
N ILE A 100 5.37 -5.54 14.66
CA ILE A 100 6.54 -4.72 15.00
C ILE A 100 7.44 -5.46 15.98
N LYS A 101 6.88 -6.02 17.05
CA LYS A 101 7.63 -6.76 18.07
C LYS A 101 8.41 -7.91 17.45
N LYS A 102 7.75 -8.74 16.64
CA LYS A 102 8.41 -9.84 15.92
C LYS A 102 9.53 -9.33 15.00
N LEU A 103 9.31 -8.22 14.29
CA LEU A 103 10.31 -7.62 13.43
C LEU A 103 11.54 -7.16 14.22
N LEU A 104 11.34 -6.44 15.32
CA LEU A 104 12.42 -5.94 16.17
C LEU A 104 13.18 -7.09 16.85
N ASP A 105 12.48 -8.12 17.30
CA ASP A 105 13.10 -9.32 17.89
C ASP A 105 14.02 -10.05 16.91
N GLU A 106 13.62 -10.19 15.63
CA GLU A 106 14.46 -10.78 14.57
C GLU A 106 15.66 -9.91 14.20
N LEU A 107 15.58 -8.60 14.45
CA LEU A 107 16.62 -7.63 14.12
C LEU A 107 17.47 -7.23 15.34
N LYS A 108 17.27 -7.83 16.53
CA LYS A 108 17.89 -7.37 17.78
C LYS A 108 19.43 -7.30 17.74
N ASP A 109 20.05 -8.23 17.01
CA ASP A 109 21.51 -8.35 16.88
C ASP A 109 22.03 -7.76 15.54
N VAL A 110 21.15 -7.12 14.76
CA VAL A 110 21.50 -6.50 13.47
C VAL A 110 21.96 -5.05 13.71
N PRO A 111 23.22 -4.71 13.38
CA PRO A 111 23.75 -3.36 13.59
C PRO A 111 23.08 -2.36 12.65
N GLU A 112 23.07 -1.07 13.04
CA GLU A 112 22.29 -0.01 12.39
C GLU A 112 22.50 0.04 10.87
N GLU A 113 23.76 -0.05 10.43
CA GLU A 113 24.17 0.02 9.03
C GLU A 113 23.65 -1.13 8.16
N LYS A 114 23.13 -2.21 8.77
CA LYS A 114 22.53 -3.36 8.08
C LYS A 114 21.01 -3.41 8.17
N ARG A 115 20.37 -2.42 8.79
CA ARG A 115 18.89 -2.37 8.96
C ARG A 115 18.17 -1.73 7.77
N CYS A 116 18.79 -1.72 6.59
CA CYS A 116 18.19 -1.22 5.36
C CYS A 116 16.87 -1.95 5.07
N ALA A 117 15.87 -1.17 4.69
CA ALA A 117 14.54 -1.66 4.37
C ALA A 117 13.89 -0.82 3.29
N GLN A 118 12.82 -1.34 2.72
CA GLN A 118 11.96 -0.60 1.81
C GLN A 118 10.51 -0.96 2.02
N PHE A 119 9.65 0.03 1.89
CA PHE A 119 8.25 -0.22 1.59
C PHE A 119 8.04 -0.29 0.08
N VAL A 120 7.22 -1.25 -0.34
CA VAL A 120 6.81 -1.45 -1.73
C VAL A 120 5.29 -1.36 -1.82
N CYS A 121 4.79 -0.64 -2.82
CA CYS A 121 3.36 -0.61 -3.19
C CYS A 121 3.25 -0.96 -4.66
N VAL A 122 2.41 -1.93 -4.99
CA VAL A 122 1.94 -2.20 -6.35
C VAL A 122 0.46 -1.87 -6.41
N LEU A 123 0.10 -1.05 -7.39
CA LEU A 123 -1.29 -0.75 -7.72
C LEU A 123 -1.68 -1.44 -9.02
N ILE A 124 -2.85 -2.04 -9.03
CA ILE A 124 -3.52 -2.53 -10.24
C ILE A 124 -4.81 -1.75 -10.41
N PHE A 125 -4.91 -1.01 -11.50
CA PHE A 125 -6.12 -0.32 -11.91
C PHE A 125 -6.75 -1.03 -13.12
N ILE A 126 -8.05 -1.30 -13.04
CA ILE A 126 -8.84 -1.82 -14.16
C ILE A 126 -9.85 -0.76 -14.53
N ASP A 127 -9.81 -0.30 -15.78
CA ASP A 127 -10.71 0.75 -16.26
C ASP A 127 -12.10 0.22 -16.64
N GLN A 128 -12.95 1.12 -17.16
CA GLN A 128 -14.31 0.77 -17.56
C GLN A 128 -14.36 -0.29 -18.68
N GLN A 129 -13.38 -0.30 -19.57
CA GLN A 129 -13.26 -1.25 -20.67
C GLN A 129 -12.61 -2.59 -20.25
N GLY A 130 -12.15 -2.70 -19.00
CA GLY A 130 -11.47 -3.88 -18.49
C GLY A 130 -9.98 -3.93 -18.83
N ARG A 131 -9.39 -2.81 -19.29
CA ARG A 131 -7.95 -2.69 -19.52
C ARG A 131 -7.26 -2.60 -18.16
N ILE A 132 -6.13 -3.30 -18.05
CA ILE A 132 -5.38 -3.45 -16.80
C ILE A 132 -4.13 -2.58 -16.88
N TYR A 133 -3.92 -1.77 -15.84
CA TYR A 133 -2.78 -0.91 -15.67
C TYR A 133 -2.08 -1.23 -14.35
N GLN A 134 -0.75 -1.26 -14.37
CA GLN A 134 0.05 -1.53 -13.20
C GLN A 134 0.99 -0.37 -12.92
N THR A 135 1.07 0.04 -11.66
CA THR A 135 2.11 0.97 -11.19
C THR A 135 2.77 0.46 -9.94
N LYS A 136 3.99 0.92 -9.69
CA LYS A 136 4.80 0.54 -8.53
C LYS A 136 5.42 1.78 -7.92
N GLY A 137 5.54 1.77 -6.59
CA GLY A 137 6.26 2.78 -5.83
C GLY A 137 7.07 2.14 -4.72
N ILE A 138 8.26 2.70 -4.48
CA ILE A 138 9.22 2.20 -3.51
C ILE A 138 9.69 3.36 -2.63
N CYS A 139 9.70 3.16 -1.32
CA CYS A 139 10.30 4.07 -0.37
C CYS A 139 11.39 3.35 0.41
N ARG A 140 12.62 3.82 0.26
CA ARG A 140 13.81 3.30 0.93
C ARG A 140 13.97 3.95 2.30
N GLY A 141 14.56 3.22 3.22
CA GLY A 141 14.76 3.65 4.58
C GLY A 141 15.50 2.62 5.41
N LYS A 142 15.37 2.75 6.73
CA LYS A 142 15.94 1.82 7.71
C LYS A 142 14.94 1.52 8.82
N ILE A 143 15.13 0.38 9.47
CA ILE A 143 14.33 0.00 10.65
C ILE A 143 14.97 0.59 11.91
N ALA A 144 14.19 1.32 12.70
CA ALA A 144 14.60 1.83 14.01
C ALA A 144 14.83 0.67 15.02
N PHE A 145 15.45 0.99 16.16
CA PHE A 145 15.62 0.03 17.25
C PHE A 145 14.38 -0.09 18.14
N GLU A 146 13.54 0.93 18.17
CA GLU A 146 12.33 1.02 18.98
C GLU A 146 11.23 1.78 18.21
N PRO A 147 9.94 1.50 18.48
CA PRO A 147 8.84 2.23 17.86
C PRO A 147 8.79 3.68 18.37
N ARG A 148 8.54 4.64 17.48
CA ARG A 148 8.33 6.05 17.80
C ARG A 148 7.16 6.61 17.00
N GLY A 149 6.42 7.55 17.58
CA GLY A 149 5.28 8.20 16.93
C GLY A 149 4.00 7.36 16.97
N GLU A 150 2.88 8.04 16.71
CA GLU A 150 1.52 7.49 16.84
C GLU A 150 0.69 7.59 15.55
N ASN A 151 1.23 8.26 14.52
CA ASN A 151 0.53 8.40 13.24
C ASN A 151 0.68 7.14 12.38
N GLY A 152 -0.18 7.03 11.37
CA GLY A 152 -0.06 5.98 10.36
C GLY A 152 -0.57 4.61 10.85
N PHE A 153 0.02 3.54 10.33
CA PHE A 153 -0.36 2.15 10.64
C PHE A 153 0.76 1.16 10.27
N GLY A 154 0.61 -0.10 10.67
CA GLY A 154 1.55 -1.15 10.30
C GLY A 154 2.94 -0.91 10.89
N TYR A 155 3.97 -0.92 10.04
CA TYR A 155 5.37 -0.74 10.46
C TYR A 155 5.83 0.72 10.48
N ASP A 156 4.93 1.68 10.30
CA ASP A 156 5.25 3.11 10.32
C ASP A 156 6.04 3.56 11.57
N PRO A 157 5.76 3.07 12.80
CA PRO A 157 6.50 3.46 14.00
C PRO A 157 7.95 3.03 14.04
N VAL A 158 8.37 2.10 13.18
CA VAL A 158 9.75 1.59 13.15
C VAL A 158 10.45 1.86 11.81
N PHE A 159 9.79 2.49 10.85
CA PHE A 159 10.38 2.77 9.54
C PHE A 159 10.82 4.22 9.44
N VAL A 160 12.13 4.45 9.29
CA VAL A 160 12.73 5.76 9.06
C VAL A 160 13.06 5.90 7.57
N PRO A 161 12.36 6.74 6.80
CA PRO A 161 12.63 6.93 5.38
C PRO A 161 13.97 7.63 5.16
N ASP A 162 14.62 7.35 4.02
CA ASP A 162 15.87 8.00 3.64
C ASP A 162 15.72 9.54 3.60
N GLY A 163 16.69 10.25 4.18
CA GLY A 163 16.68 11.71 4.28
C GLY A 163 15.92 12.26 5.49
N PHE A 164 15.45 11.40 6.40
CA PHE A 164 14.77 11.79 7.64
C PHE A 164 15.37 11.09 8.86
N ASP A 165 15.26 11.72 10.01
CA ASP A 165 15.60 11.13 11.33
C ASP A 165 14.37 10.64 12.10
N ARG A 166 13.18 10.98 11.60
CA ARG A 166 11.87 10.65 12.15
C ARG A 166 11.27 9.44 11.44
N THR A 167 10.59 8.59 12.20
CA THR A 167 9.83 7.46 11.64
C THR A 167 8.59 7.96 10.89
N PHE A 168 7.99 7.14 10.04
CA PHE A 168 6.72 7.49 9.38
C PHE A 168 5.61 7.83 10.37
N ALA A 169 5.57 7.20 11.55
CA ALA A 169 4.55 7.52 12.56
C ALA A 169 4.82 8.84 13.30
N GLU A 170 6.01 9.42 13.17
CA GLU A 170 6.35 10.77 13.66
C GLU A 170 6.14 11.86 12.61
N LEU A 171 5.90 11.48 11.34
CA LEU A 171 5.63 12.43 10.25
C LEU A 171 4.14 12.74 10.14
N ASP A 172 3.84 13.98 9.78
CA ASP A 172 2.48 14.36 9.40
C ASP A 172 2.04 13.62 8.14
N SER A 173 0.75 13.30 8.07
CA SER A 173 0.15 12.62 6.91
C SER A 173 0.43 13.33 5.59
N GLN A 174 0.50 14.67 5.58
CA GLN A 174 0.84 15.45 4.39
C GLN A 174 2.25 15.17 3.88
N ILE A 175 3.23 15.05 4.78
CA ILE A 175 4.63 14.74 4.43
C ILE A 175 4.72 13.29 3.95
N LYS A 176 4.11 12.36 4.71
CA LYS A 176 4.07 10.93 4.33
C LYS A 176 3.46 10.73 2.94
N ASN A 177 2.41 11.47 2.62
CA ASN A 177 1.72 11.41 1.32
C ASN A 177 2.54 12.02 0.15
N GLN A 178 3.71 12.60 0.40
CA GLN A 178 4.64 13.03 -0.65
C GLN A 178 5.77 12.03 -0.88
N ILE A 179 6.23 11.35 0.16
CA ILE A 179 7.46 10.54 0.09
C ILE A 179 7.23 9.03 0.12
N SER A 180 6.04 8.59 0.53
CA SER A 180 5.75 7.16 0.72
C SER A 180 5.75 6.37 -0.58
N HIS A 181 5.92 5.05 -0.42
CA HIS A 181 5.81 4.07 -1.49
C HIS A 181 4.46 4.15 -2.21
N ARG A 182 3.36 4.34 -1.45
CA ARG A 182 2.03 4.51 -2.00
C ARG A 182 1.89 5.83 -2.76
N ALA A 183 2.38 6.94 -2.22
CA ALA A 183 2.38 8.23 -2.92
C ALA A 183 3.05 8.12 -4.30
N LYS A 184 4.25 7.54 -4.37
CA LYS A 184 4.98 7.31 -5.63
C LYS A 184 4.23 6.40 -6.60
N ALA A 185 3.58 5.35 -6.10
CA ALA A 185 2.76 4.47 -6.95
C ALA A 185 1.55 5.23 -7.54
N PHE A 186 0.93 6.12 -6.75
CA PHE A 186 -0.17 6.97 -7.19
C PHE A 186 0.27 8.08 -8.14
N GLU A 187 1.45 8.67 -7.99
CA GLU A 187 1.99 9.63 -8.96
C GLU A 187 2.11 9.00 -10.35
N ASN A 188 2.60 7.76 -10.42
CA ASN A 188 2.65 6.99 -11.66
C ASN A 188 1.25 6.68 -12.18
N LEU A 189 0.31 6.32 -11.29
CA LEU A 189 -1.07 6.03 -11.69
C LEU A 189 -1.77 7.28 -12.24
N LYS A 190 -1.54 8.45 -11.65
CA LYS A 190 -2.13 9.72 -12.09
C LYS A 190 -1.74 10.09 -13.52
N LYS A 191 -0.54 9.72 -13.99
CA LYS A 191 -0.14 9.92 -15.39
C LYS A 191 -1.04 9.10 -16.32
N ILE A 192 -1.23 7.83 -16.00
CA ILE A 192 -2.12 6.92 -16.73
C ILE A 192 -3.58 7.41 -16.68
N LEU A 193 -4.06 7.83 -15.51
CA LEU A 193 -5.41 8.38 -15.38
C LEU A 193 -5.59 9.66 -16.19
N GLY A 194 -4.55 10.48 -16.29
CA GLY A 194 -4.53 11.66 -17.16
C GLY A 194 -4.73 11.29 -18.63
N GLU A 195 -4.03 10.28 -19.12
CA GLU A 195 -4.22 9.78 -20.50
C GLU A 195 -5.64 9.23 -20.69
N ILE A 196 -6.15 8.42 -19.75
CA ILE A 196 -7.48 7.80 -19.86
C ILE A 196 -8.62 8.82 -19.82
N TYR A 197 -8.51 9.83 -18.94
CA TYR A 197 -9.64 10.71 -18.60
C TYR A 197 -9.50 12.14 -19.11
N ASN A 198 -8.30 12.61 -19.49
CA ASN A 198 -8.10 13.97 -20.00
C ASN A 198 -7.96 14.00 -21.54
N GLU A 199 -7.82 12.86 -22.24
CA GLU A 199 -7.84 12.79 -23.72
C GLU A 199 -9.21 13.16 -24.37
N GLY A 200 -10.16 13.68 -23.59
CA GLY A 200 -11.42 14.25 -24.07
C GLY A 200 -11.52 15.78 -24.05
N THR A 201 -10.52 16.51 -23.53
CA THR A 201 -10.52 17.99 -23.54
C THR A 201 -9.62 18.56 -24.63
N CYS A 202 -9.87 18.13 -25.88
CA CYS A 202 -9.59 18.95 -27.05
C CYS A 202 -10.92 19.24 -27.72
N ASN A 203 -11.51 20.39 -27.36
CA ASN A 203 -12.26 21.32 -28.21
C ASN A 203 -12.69 22.52 -27.37
#